data_AF-A0AAJ7RDL4-F1
#
_entry.id   AF-A0AAJ7RDL4-F1
#
_cell.length_a   1.000
_cell.length_b   1.000
_cell.length_c   1.000
_cell.angle_alpha   90.00
_cell.angle_beta   90.00
_cell.angle_gamma   90.00
#
_symmetry.space_group_name_H-M   'P 1'
#
loop_
_entity.id
_entity.type
_entity.pdbx_description
1 polymer ?
#
loop_
_entity_poly.entity_id
_entity_poly.type
_entity_poly.pdbx_seq_one_letter_code
_entity_poly.pdbx_strand_id
1 'polypeptide(L)'
;MEPSRVPRNPAPRLIFLLATLALTLAATGMLCGAIMSDHWEEISWDKKALAKENFTPTWYLDGQVAMLELFSGHKGHYFQPAFLVPMHGGIWTLCVSLTEDEIRLLAQIGFPQERCINYLTPDEAHEEIRATWQNTTFALFTLTIIHFKRAQDRGPRIIDGPEDGVVGGHVPKSILKARRFTTSWSLDFGWGGVTLCALASVAWILLSKIMRFSPIAAMIA
;
A
#
# COMPACT_ATOMS: atom_id res chain seq x y z
N MET A 1 51.03 39.05 -25.19
CA MET A 1 49.83 38.89 -24.36
C MET A 1 49.43 37.43 -24.43
N GLU A 2 49.87 36.65 -23.45
CA GLU A 2 49.53 35.23 -23.34
C GLU A 2 48.04 35.12 -22.98
N PRO A 3 47.21 34.30 -23.67
CA PRO A 3 45.84 34.09 -23.24
C PRO A 3 45.84 33.14 -22.05
N SER A 4 45.41 33.63 -20.89
CA SER A 4 45.19 32.81 -19.68
C SER A 4 44.27 31.63 -20.01
N ARG A 5 44.83 30.40 -19.99
CA ARG A 5 44.03 29.17 -20.01
C ARG A 5 43.27 29.07 -18.68
N VAL A 6 41.98 29.37 -18.72
CA VAL A 6 41.05 29.05 -17.63
C VAL A 6 41.01 27.52 -17.48
N PRO A 7 41.23 26.95 -16.27
CA PRO A 7 41.08 25.52 -16.06
C PRO A 7 39.60 25.14 -16.22
N ARG A 8 39.24 24.45 -17.32
CA ARG A 8 37.91 23.87 -17.48
C ARG A 8 37.84 22.59 -16.63
N ASN A 9 37.37 22.71 -15.40
CA ASN A 9 37.12 21.56 -14.54
C ASN A 9 35.96 20.72 -15.12
N PRO A 10 36.15 19.44 -15.50
CA PRO A 10 35.05 18.55 -15.91
C PRO A 10 34.12 18.16 -14.74
N ALA A 11 34.52 18.49 -13.51
CA ALA A 11 33.85 18.13 -12.26
C ALA A 11 32.34 18.47 -12.20
N PRO A 12 31.86 19.67 -12.61
CA PRO A 12 30.45 20.02 -12.43
C PRO A 12 29.48 19.17 -13.26
N ARG A 13 29.91 18.71 -14.44
CA ARG A 13 29.08 17.88 -15.32
C ARG A 13 28.97 16.45 -14.81
N LEU A 14 30.10 15.92 -14.36
CA LEU A 14 30.14 14.59 -13.75
C LEU A 14 29.30 14.59 -12.46
N ILE A 15 29.41 15.62 -11.63
CA ILE A 15 28.59 15.78 -10.41
C ILE A 15 27.10 15.83 -10.77
N PHE A 16 26.71 16.61 -11.78
CA PHE A 16 25.31 16.72 -12.18
C PHE A 16 24.75 15.41 -12.76
N LEU A 17 25.55 14.69 -13.55
CA LEU A 17 25.20 13.38 -14.08
C LEU A 17 25.04 12.35 -12.95
N LEU A 18 25.98 12.29 -12.01
CA LEU A 18 25.91 11.40 -10.86
C LEU A 18 24.71 11.71 -9.96
N ALA A 19 24.42 13.00 -9.74
CA ALA A 19 23.24 13.42 -8.99
C ALA A 19 21.93 13.02 -9.69
N THR A 20 21.84 13.20 -11.02
CA THR A 20 20.66 12.81 -11.80
C THR A 20 20.45 11.29 -11.80
N LEU A 21 21.54 10.53 -11.89
CA LEU A 21 21.52 9.07 -11.81
C LEU A 21 21.10 8.58 -10.43
N ALA A 22 21.66 9.16 -9.36
CA ALA A 22 21.25 8.87 -7.99
C ALA A 22 19.77 9.19 -7.74
N LEU A 23 19.27 10.30 -8.28
CA LEU A 23 17.88 10.70 -8.20
C LEU A 23 16.94 9.68 -8.87
N THR A 24 17.35 9.18 -10.04
CA THR A 24 16.60 8.15 -10.78
C THR A 24 16.59 6.83 -10.00
N LEU A 25 17.73 6.40 -9.48
CA LEU A 25 17.84 5.17 -8.67
C LEU A 25 17.00 5.25 -7.40
N ALA A 26 17.04 6.39 -6.70
CA ALA A 26 16.21 6.62 -5.53
C ALA A 26 14.72 6.59 -5.88
N ALA A 27 14.32 7.17 -7.01
CA ALA A 27 12.92 7.20 -7.44
C ALA A 27 12.40 5.79 -7.73
N THR A 28 13.19 4.99 -8.46
CA THR A 28 12.88 3.58 -8.72
C THR A 28 12.82 2.78 -7.43
N GLY A 29 13.78 2.96 -6.52
CA GLY A 29 13.80 2.28 -5.22
C GLY A 29 12.55 2.59 -4.38
N MET A 30 12.15 3.85 -4.29
CA MET A 30 10.96 4.27 -3.55
C MET A 30 9.68 3.71 -4.16
N LEU A 31 9.55 3.69 -5.49
CA LEU A 31 8.38 3.13 -6.17
C LEU A 31 8.30 1.61 -6.03
N CYS A 32 9.42 0.90 -6.18
CA CYS A 32 9.48 -0.54 -5.97
C CYS A 32 9.18 -0.90 -4.51
N GLY A 33 9.75 -0.15 -3.56
CA GLY A 33 9.48 -0.32 -2.14
C GLY A 33 8.02 -0.07 -1.79
N ALA A 34 7.41 0.96 -2.40
CA ALA A 34 5.98 1.21 -2.25
C ALA A 34 5.17 -0.01 -2.73
N ILE A 35 5.39 -0.48 -3.95
CA ILE A 35 4.65 -1.62 -4.55
C ILE A 35 4.82 -2.93 -3.76
N MET A 36 6.02 -3.20 -3.27
CA MET A 36 6.32 -4.45 -2.56
C MET A 36 5.86 -4.44 -1.09
N SER A 37 5.59 -3.27 -0.51
CA SER A 37 5.19 -3.17 0.88
C SER A 37 3.70 -3.45 1.08
N ASP A 38 3.40 -4.04 2.23
CA ASP A 38 2.09 -4.37 2.80
C ASP A 38 1.52 -3.27 3.72
N HIS A 39 2.08 -2.07 3.68
CA HIS A 39 1.66 -0.94 4.52
C HIS A 39 1.18 0.27 3.70
N TRP A 40 0.28 0.04 2.75
CA TRP A 40 -0.39 1.11 2.00
C TRP A 40 -1.50 1.74 2.84
N GLU A 41 -2.24 0.89 3.53
CA GLU A 41 -3.37 1.26 4.36
C GLU A 41 -3.35 0.52 5.68
N GLU A 42 -3.95 1.15 6.67
CA GLU A 42 -4.19 0.59 7.98
C GLU A 42 -5.70 0.66 8.26
N ILE A 43 -6.25 -0.48 8.64
CA ILE A 43 -7.65 -0.68 8.96
C ILE A 43 -7.77 -0.68 10.48
N SER A 44 -8.59 0.24 10.98
CA SER A 44 -8.93 0.34 12.41
C SER A 44 -10.44 0.43 12.60
N TRP A 45 -10.90 0.21 13.83
CA TRP A 45 -12.32 0.18 14.17
C TRP A 45 -12.69 1.34 15.10
N ASP A 46 -13.70 2.12 14.73
CA ASP A 46 -14.17 3.24 15.56
C ASP A 46 -15.10 2.74 16.69
N LYS A 47 -14.59 2.80 17.92
CA LYS A 47 -15.31 2.43 19.15
C LYS A 47 -16.65 3.17 19.31
N LYS A 48 -16.70 4.45 18.97
CA LYS A 48 -17.91 5.29 19.14
C LYS A 48 -18.95 4.99 18.07
N ALA A 49 -18.52 4.62 16.87
CA ALA A 49 -19.41 4.18 15.81
C ALA A 49 -19.99 2.81 16.13
N LEU A 50 -19.17 1.88 16.63
CA LEU A 50 -19.61 0.54 17.07
C LEU A 50 -20.57 0.59 18.25
N ALA A 51 -20.34 1.49 19.22
CA ALA A 51 -21.21 1.63 20.39
C ALA A 51 -22.62 2.16 20.07
N LYS A 52 -22.85 2.67 18.85
CA LYS A 52 -24.18 3.11 18.40
C LYS A 52 -25.02 1.97 17.81
N GLU A 53 -24.40 0.83 17.54
CA GLU A 53 -25.09 -0.34 17.01
C GLU A 53 -25.69 -1.17 18.16
N ASN A 54 -26.72 -1.97 17.85
CA ASN A 54 -27.46 -2.76 18.84
C ASN A 54 -26.69 -4.01 19.36
N PHE A 55 -25.36 -3.98 19.33
CA PHE A 55 -24.51 -5.10 19.73
C PHE A 55 -23.63 -4.70 20.91
N THR A 56 -23.31 -5.66 21.78
CA THR A 56 -22.38 -5.47 22.91
C THR A 56 -21.04 -6.12 22.59
N PRO A 57 -20.12 -5.44 21.87
CA PRO A 57 -18.80 -5.99 21.59
C PRO A 57 -17.97 -6.11 22.87
N THR A 58 -17.30 -7.24 23.04
CA THR A 58 -16.30 -7.45 24.09
C THR A 58 -14.95 -6.98 23.59
N TRP A 59 -14.38 -5.98 24.23
CA TRP A 59 -13.10 -5.38 23.81
C TRP A 59 -11.92 -6.06 24.48
N TYR A 60 -10.88 -6.35 23.69
CA TYR A 60 -9.61 -6.94 24.11
C TYR A 60 -8.45 -6.02 23.68
N LEU A 61 -7.27 -6.22 24.27
CA LEU A 61 -6.03 -5.50 23.95
C LEU A 61 -6.21 -3.97 24.00
N ASP A 62 -6.67 -3.46 25.15
CA ASP A 62 -7.00 -2.04 25.37
C ASP A 62 -8.00 -1.45 24.34
N GLY A 63 -8.84 -2.34 23.82
CA GLY A 63 -9.85 -2.06 22.83
C GLY A 63 -9.29 -1.82 21.43
N GLN A 64 -8.17 -2.43 21.08
CA GLN A 64 -7.77 -2.56 19.68
C GLN A 64 -8.61 -3.63 18.97
N VAL A 65 -9.02 -4.68 19.69
CA VAL A 65 -9.78 -5.80 19.14
C VAL A 65 -11.16 -5.86 19.76
N ALA A 66 -12.19 -6.03 18.95
CA ALA A 66 -13.55 -6.28 19.43
C ALA A 66 -14.01 -7.68 19.01
N MET A 67 -14.51 -8.45 19.96
CA MET A 67 -15.17 -9.73 19.70
C MET A 67 -16.68 -9.52 19.72
N LEU A 68 -17.35 -10.09 18.73
CA LEU A 68 -18.79 -10.15 18.64
C LEU A 68 -19.26 -11.60 18.74
N GLU A 69 -20.13 -11.81 19.72
CA GLU A 69 -20.85 -13.05 19.91
C GLU A 69 -22.10 -13.04 19.01
N LEU A 70 -22.02 -13.72 17.87
CA LEU A 70 -23.14 -13.85 16.96
C LEU A 70 -23.91 -15.14 17.23
N PHE A 71 -25.12 -14.99 17.77
CA PHE A 71 -26.06 -16.10 17.92
C PHE A 71 -26.76 -16.37 16.58
N SER A 72 -26.36 -17.44 15.89
CA SER A 72 -27.06 -17.89 14.68
C SER A 72 -28.35 -18.61 15.07
N GLY A 73 -29.50 -17.99 14.80
CA GLY A 73 -30.84 -18.45 15.19
C GLY A 73 -31.40 -19.63 14.38
N HIS A 74 -30.57 -20.49 13.79
CA HIS A 74 -31.04 -21.69 13.08
C HIS A 74 -30.44 -22.95 13.70
N LYS A 75 -31.34 -23.88 14.05
CA LYS A 75 -31.11 -25.13 14.77
C LYS A 75 -29.89 -25.89 14.21
N GLY A 76 -28.81 -25.93 14.98
CA GLY A 76 -27.81 -27.01 14.89
C GLY A 76 -26.40 -26.67 14.41
N HIS A 77 -25.97 -25.41 14.29
CA HIS A 77 -24.60 -25.10 13.87
C HIS A 77 -23.84 -24.18 14.84
N TYR A 78 -22.54 -24.49 14.95
CA TYR A 78 -21.52 -23.94 15.86
C TYR A 78 -21.57 -22.42 16.03
N PHE A 79 -21.40 -21.98 17.28
CA PHE A 79 -21.11 -20.60 17.64
C PHE A 79 -19.74 -20.22 17.08
N GLN A 80 -19.70 -19.33 16.08
CA GLN A 80 -18.44 -18.78 15.58
C GLN A 80 -18.37 -17.31 15.99
N PRO A 81 -17.53 -16.96 16.98
CA PRO A 81 -17.30 -15.56 17.32
C PRO A 81 -16.67 -14.84 16.12
N ALA A 82 -17.03 -13.58 15.93
CA ALA A 82 -16.40 -12.72 14.95
C ALA A 82 -15.48 -11.72 15.64
N PHE A 83 -14.27 -11.58 15.14
CA PHE A 83 -13.26 -10.68 15.68
C PHE A 83 -13.03 -9.52 14.72
N LEU A 84 -13.21 -8.30 15.21
CA LEU A 84 -12.84 -7.06 14.55
C LEU A 84 -11.42 -6.74 14.98
N VAL A 85 -10.47 -6.91 14.08
CA VAL A 85 -9.04 -6.72 14.35
C VAL A 85 -8.47 -5.58 13.52
N PRO A 86 -7.46 -4.86 14.03
CA PRO A 86 -6.71 -3.94 13.21
C PRO A 86 -5.91 -4.73 12.17
N MET A 87 -5.83 -4.22 10.94
CA MET A 87 -5.11 -4.86 9.85
C MET A 87 -4.29 -3.83 9.10
N HIS A 88 -3.19 -4.24 8.47
CA HIS A 88 -2.44 -3.43 7.50
C HIS A 88 -2.43 -4.15 6.16
N GLY A 89 -2.62 -3.38 5.08
CA GLY A 89 -2.76 -3.92 3.73
C GLY A 89 -1.85 -3.22 2.73
N GLY A 90 -1.32 -4.00 1.78
CA GLY A 90 -0.67 -3.51 0.57
C GLY A 90 -1.47 -3.84 -0.68
N ILE A 91 -0.78 -3.90 -1.82
CA ILE A 91 -1.42 -4.26 -3.10
C ILE A 91 -1.90 -5.72 -3.10
N TRP A 92 -1.17 -6.60 -2.42
CA TRP A 92 -1.28 -8.05 -2.60
C TRP A 92 -1.72 -8.80 -1.37
N THR A 93 -1.48 -8.23 -0.20
CA THR A 93 -1.64 -8.89 1.08
C THR A 93 -2.34 -7.97 2.05
N LEU A 94 -3.18 -8.56 2.89
CA LEU A 94 -3.81 -7.92 4.03
C LEU A 94 -3.50 -8.75 5.28
N CYS A 95 -2.83 -8.15 6.25
CA CYS A 95 -2.31 -8.82 7.43
C CYS A 95 -2.87 -8.23 8.71
N VAL A 96 -3.02 -9.05 9.74
CA VAL A 96 -3.42 -8.63 11.07
C VAL A 96 -2.31 -7.79 11.69
N SER A 97 -2.66 -6.60 12.20
CA SER A 97 -1.73 -5.65 12.80
C SER A 97 -1.65 -5.84 14.31
N LEU A 98 -1.32 -7.06 14.74
CA LEU A 98 -1.15 -7.45 16.15
C LEU A 98 0.19 -8.17 16.32
N THR A 99 0.75 -8.10 17.52
CA THR A 99 1.98 -8.82 17.86
C THR A 99 1.72 -10.33 18.05
N GLU A 100 2.75 -11.15 17.93
CA GLU A 100 2.62 -12.61 18.10
C GLU A 100 2.09 -12.99 19.49
N ASP A 101 2.46 -12.25 20.53
CA ASP A 101 1.99 -12.51 21.89
C ASP A 101 0.52 -12.14 22.06
N GLU A 102 0.07 -11.04 21.45
CA GLU A 102 -1.35 -10.66 21.40
C GLU A 102 -2.18 -11.69 20.63
N ILE A 103 -1.67 -12.18 19.49
CA ILE A 103 -2.33 -13.24 18.71
C ILE A 103 -2.43 -14.53 19.53
N ARG A 104 -1.38 -14.89 20.28
CA ARG A 104 -1.41 -16.06 21.19
C ARG A 104 -2.44 -15.91 22.30
N LEU A 105 -2.61 -14.70 22.84
CA LEU A 105 -3.64 -14.41 23.84
C LEU A 105 -5.04 -14.55 23.23
N LEU A 106 -5.26 -14.02 22.03
CA LEU A 106 -6.54 -14.14 21.32
C LEU A 106 -6.82 -15.58 20.86
N ALA A 107 -5.80 -16.37 20.56
CA ALA A 107 -5.97 -17.79 20.20
C ALA A 107 -6.61 -18.61 21.34
N GLN A 108 -6.41 -18.23 22.60
CA GLN A 108 -7.03 -18.89 23.76
C GLN A 108 -8.56 -18.73 23.78
N ILE A 109 -9.09 -17.69 23.14
CA ILE A 109 -10.53 -17.41 23.06
C ILE A 109 -11.13 -17.78 21.69
N GLY A 110 -10.40 -18.54 20.88
CA GLY A 110 -10.89 -19.05 19.60
C GLY A 110 -10.61 -18.15 18.39
N PHE A 111 -9.66 -17.20 18.49
CA PHE A 111 -9.19 -16.46 17.32
C PHE A 111 -8.47 -17.39 16.33
N PRO A 112 -8.83 -17.40 15.04
CA PRO A 112 -8.19 -18.25 14.04
C PRO A 112 -6.77 -17.77 13.74
N GLN A 113 -5.85 -18.69 13.41
CA GLN A 113 -4.43 -18.38 13.20
C GLN A 113 -4.10 -17.79 11.81
N GLU A 114 -5.10 -17.48 10.98
CA GLU A 114 -4.84 -16.83 9.70
C GLU A 114 -4.38 -15.39 9.93
N ARG A 115 -3.07 -15.17 9.77
CA ARG A 115 -2.42 -13.88 10.03
C ARG A 115 -2.44 -12.93 8.83
N CYS A 116 -2.45 -13.48 7.62
CA CYS A 116 -2.38 -12.71 6.39
C CYS A 116 -3.18 -13.40 5.29
N ILE A 117 -3.96 -12.61 4.57
CA ILE A 117 -4.72 -13.04 3.40
C ILE A 117 -3.98 -12.50 2.17
N ASN A 118 -3.71 -13.37 1.20
CA ASN A 118 -3.12 -12.98 -0.07
C ASN A 118 -4.22 -12.89 -1.14
N TYR A 119 -4.37 -11.73 -1.77
CA TYR A 119 -5.35 -11.54 -2.85
C TYR A 119 -5.01 -12.35 -4.11
N LEU A 120 -3.76 -12.80 -4.23
CA LEU A 120 -3.27 -13.58 -5.37
C LEU A 120 -3.42 -15.09 -5.22
N THR A 121 -3.65 -15.63 -4.02
CA THR A 121 -3.87 -17.07 -3.87
C THR A 121 -5.19 -17.44 -4.55
N PRO A 122 -5.16 -18.27 -5.61
CA PRO A 122 -6.39 -18.74 -6.24
C PRO A 122 -7.08 -19.71 -5.30
N ASP A 123 -8.39 -19.53 -5.13
CA ASP A 123 -9.25 -20.66 -4.79
C ASP A 123 -9.12 -21.69 -5.92
N GLU A 124 -9.09 -22.99 -5.62
CA GLU A 124 -8.55 -24.08 -6.47
C GLU A 124 -9.16 -24.22 -7.89
N ALA A 125 -10.12 -23.37 -8.26
CA ALA A 125 -10.80 -23.37 -9.56
C ALA A 125 -10.26 -22.36 -10.61
N HIS A 126 -9.21 -21.57 -10.33
CA HIS A 126 -8.78 -20.44 -11.20
C HIS A 126 -7.31 -20.43 -11.64
N GLU A 127 -6.64 -21.58 -11.63
CA GLU A 127 -5.17 -21.69 -11.69
C GLU A 127 -4.55 -21.36 -13.07
N GLU A 128 -5.22 -21.61 -14.19
CA GLU A 128 -4.55 -21.60 -15.51
C GLU A 128 -4.55 -20.23 -16.23
N ILE A 129 -5.47 -19.32 -15.93
CA ILE A 129 -5.59 -18.02 -16.62
C ILE A 129 -4.66 -16.95 -15.98
N ARG A 130 -4.09 -17.22 -14.79
CA ARG A 130 -3.45 -16.21 -13.93
C ARG A 130 -1.98 -15.90 -14.21
N ALA A 131 -1.22 -16.87 -14.73
CA ALA A 131 0.24 -16.74 -14.87
C ALA A 131 0.68 -15.84 -16.05
N THR A 132 -0.12 -15.71 -17.11
CA THR A 132 0.29 -14.98 -18.33
C THR A 132 -0.12 -13.50 -18.31
N TRP A 133 -1.15 -13.10 -17.55
CA TRP A 133 -1.56 -11.69 -17.44
C TRP A 133 -0.78 -10.90 -16.38
N GLN A 134 -0.09 -11.57 -15.45
CA GLN A 134 0.43 -10.93 -14.23
C GLN A 134 1.65 -10.03 -14.49
N ASN A 135 2.49 -10.32 -15.47
CA ASN A 135 3.72 -9.54 -15.68
C ASN A 135 3.53 -8.36 -16.65
N THR A 136 2.68 -8.50 -17.67
CA THR A 136 2.54 -7.50 -18.74
C THR A 136 1.40 -6.50 -18.46
N THR A 137 0.39 -6.88 -17.69
CA THR A 137 -0.77 -6.04 -17.34
C THR A 137 -0.50 -5.15 -16.12
N PHE A 138 0.41 -5.56 -15.23
CA PHE A 138 0.66 -4.89 -13.95
C PHE A 138 1.20 -3.46 -14.06
N ALA A 139 2.04 -3.19 -15.05
CA ALA A 139 2.68 -1.88 -15.23
C ALA A 139 1.74 -0.81 -15.84
N LEU A 140 0.72 -1.20 -16.61
CA LEU A 140 -0.25 -0.28 -17.22
C LEU A 140 -1.55 -0.16 -16.39
N PHE A 141 -1.90 -1.21 -15.64
CA PHE A 141 -3.08 -1.24 -14.77
C PHE A 141 -2.90 -0.41 -13.49
N THR A 142 -1.70 -0.34 -12.91
CA THR A 142 -1.38 0.52 -11.76
C THR A 142 -1.56 2.01 -12.06
N LEU A 143 -1.21 2.46 -13.28
CA LEU A 143 -1.46 3.82 -13.80
C LEU A 143 -2.97 4.14 -13.98
N THR A 144 -3.80 3.13 -14.24
CA THR A 144 -5.24 3.30 -14.48
C THR A 144 -6.05 3.21 -13.18
N ILE A 145 -5.64 2.36 -12.23
CA ILE A 145 -6.26 2.25 -10.90
C ILE A 145 -6.08 3.52 -10.07
N ILE A 146 -4.91 4.17 -10.10
CA ILE A 146 -4.72 5.45 -9.38
C ILE A 146 -5.65 6.55 -9.94
N HIS A 147 -5.94 6.51 -11.24
CA HIS A 147 -6.79 7.50 -11.91
C HIS A 147 -8.29 7.26 -11.67
N PHE A 148 -8.75 5.99 -11.64
CA PHE A 148 -10.16 5.65 -11.40
C PHE A 148 -10.55 5.55 -9.92
N LYS A 149 -9.64 5.11 -9.03
CA LYS A 149 -9.88 5.07 -7.57
C LYS A 149 -10.13 6.48 -7.00
N ARG A 150 -9.44 7.51 -7.51
CA ARG A 150 -9.68 8.93 -7.13
C ARG A 150 -10.90 9.59 -7.77
N ALA A 151 -11.46 9.02 -8.84
CA ALA A 151 -12.69 9.53 -9.45
C ALA A 151 -13.94 9.03 -8.70
N GLN A 152 -13.89 7.82 -8.12
CA GLN A 152 -15.00 7.27 -7.33
C GLN A 152 -15.09 7.80 -5.90
N ASP A 153 -14.01 8.30 -5.30
CA ASP A 153 -14.05 8.97 -3.97
C ASP A 153 -14.83 10.29 -3.95
N ARG A 154 -15.33 10.76 -5.10
CA ARG A 154 -16.27 11.89 -5.20
C ARG A 154 -17.74 11.45 -5.33
N GLY A 155 -18.03 10.14 -5.29
CA GLY A 155 -19.39 9.58 -5.34
C GLY A 155 -19.83 9.03 -3.97
N PRO A 156 -21.14 9.07 -3.64
CA PRO A 156 -21.62 8.65 -2.32
C PRO A 156 -21.60 7.12 -2.16
N ARG A 157 -20.80 6.65 -1.18
CA ARG A 157 -20.89 5.37 -0.43
C ARG A 157 -21.00 4.07 -1.26
N ILE A 158 -19.89 3.34 -1.35
CA ILE A 158 -19.86 1.95 -1.85
C ILE A 158 -20.63 1.04 -0.87
N ILE A 159 -21.61 0.31 -1.40
CA ILE A 159 -22.67 -0.44 -0.68
C ILE A 159 -22.34 -1.93 -0.48
N ASP A 160 -21.28 -2.46 -1.10
CA ASP A 160 -20.79 -3.84 -0.89
C ASP A 160 -19.26 -3.82 -0.86
N GLY A 161 -18.68 -3.59 0.31
CA GLY A 161 -17.24 -3.73 0.54
C GLY A 161 -16.89 -5.16 0.97
N PRO A 162 -15.67 -5.64 0.71
CA PRO A 162 -15.23 -6.94 1.22
C PRO A 162 -15.22 -6.95 2.76
N GLU A 163 -15.42 -8.12 3.38
CA GLU A 163 -15.43 -8.31 4.84
C GLU A 163 -14.05 -8.16 5.50
N ASP A 164 -13.13 -7.43 4.87
CA ASP A 164 -11.76 -7.16 5.34
C ASP A 164 -11.75 -6.66 6.80
N GLY A 165 -10.87 -7.17 7.66
CA GLY A 165 -10.83 -6.77 9.08
C GLY A 165 -11.83 -7.48 9.99
N VAL A 166 -12.67 -8.37 9.45
CA VAL A 166 -13.47 -9.32 10.22
C VAL A 166 -12.84 -10.70 10.08
N VAL A 167 -12.60 -11.35 11.21
CA VAL A 167 -11.98 -12.67 11.28
C VAL A 167 -12.92 -13.62 12.02
N GLY A 168 -13.23 -14.77 11.42
CA GLY A 168 -14.16 -15.75 11.99
C GLY A 168 -15.57 -15.65 11.40
N GLY A 169 -16.58 -15.50 12.27
CA GLY A 169 -18.00 -15.49 11.87
C GLY A 169 -18.41 -14.29 11.01
N HIS A 170 -19.54 -14.44 10.30
CA HIS A 170 -20.11 -13.39 9.46
C HIS A 170 -20.72 -12.25 10.29
N VAL A 171 -20.51 -11.00 9.89
CA VAL A 171 -20.91 -9.81 10.65
C VAL A 171 -21.88 -8.95 9.83
N PRO A 172 -22.95 -8.40 10.43
CA PRO A 172 -23.90 -7.57 9.69
C PRO A 172 -23.26 -6.29 9.14
N LYS A 173 -23.70 -5.89 7.94
CA LYS A 173 -23.14 -4.76 7.17
C LYS A 173 -23.16 -3.40 7.90
N SER A 174 -24.01 -3.22 8.92
CA SER A 174 -24.03 -1.97 9.70
C SER A 174 -22.72 -1.78 10.49
N ILE A 175 -22.13 -2.87 10.98
CA ILE A 175 -20.88 -2.87 11.73
C ILE A 175 -19.70 -2.52 10.82
N LEU A 176 -19.72 -3.00 9.56
CA LEU A 176 -18.66 -2.71 8.59
C LEU A 176 -18.53 -1.20 8.30
N LYS A 177 -19.59 -0.39 8.54
CA LYS A 177 -19.52 1.08 8.41
C LYS A 177 -18.68 1.75 9.49
N ALA A 178 -18.42 1.07 10.61
CA ALA A 178 -17.55 1.58 11.67
C ALA A 178 -16.06 1.39 11.36
N ARG A 179 -15.73 0.71 10.25
CA ARG A 179 -14.37 0.53 9.76
C ARG A 179 -13.79 1.87 9.31
N ARG A 180 -12.55 2.14 9.69
CA ARG A 180 -11.79 3.34 9.33
C ARG A 180 -10.52 2.93 8.60
N PHE A 181 -10.39 3.42 7.37
CA PHE A 181 -9.18 3.28 6.57
C PHE A 181 -8.30 4.51 6.72
N THR A 182 -7.06 4.31 7.13
CA THR A 182 -6.03 5.35 7.18
C THR A 182 -4.89 5.01 6.23
N THR A 183 -4.33 6.02 5.57
CA THR A 183 -3.16 5.84 4.72
C THR A 183 -1.94 5.57 5.58
N SER A 184 -1.06 4.67 5.15
CA SER A 184 0.18 4.33 5.85
C SER A 184 1.41 4.72 5.03
N TRP A 185 2.60 4.53 5.61
CA TRP A 185 3.87 5.11 5.14
C TRP A 185 4.28 4.71 3.72
N SER A 186 3.89 3.52 3.26
CA SER A 186 4.24 3.03 1.92
C SER A 186 3.60 3.88 0.83
N LEU A 187 2.39 4.38 1.09
CA LEU A 187 1.69 5.27 0.16
C LEU A 187 2.45 6.60 0.00
N ASP A 188 3.01 7.13 1.10
CA ASP A 188 3.82 8.33 1.08
C ASP A 188 5.13 8.12 0.30
N PHE A 189 5.74 6.94 0.38
CA PHE A 189 6.85 6.58 -0.51
C PHE A 189 6.45 6.48 -1.97
N GLY A 190 5.23 6.03 -2.27
CA GLY A 190 4.68 6.07 -3.63
C GLY A 190 4.63 7.50 -4.17
N TRP A 191 4.05 8.44 -3.41
CA TRP A 191 4.04 9.86 -3.78
C TRP A 191 5.44 10.46 -3.88
N GLY A 192 6.31 10.13 -2.93
CA GLY A 192 7.73 10.51 -2.95
C GLY A 192 8.43 10.06 -4.23
N GLY A 193 8.31 8.79 -4.59
CA GLY A 193 8.87 8.23 -5.82
C GLY A 193 8.36 8.90 -7.09
N VAL A 194 7.06 9.21 -7.18
CA VAL A 194 6.47 9.94 -8.31
C VAL A 194 7.06 11.35 -8.42
N THR A 195 7.15 12.09 -7.31
CA THR A 195 7.74 13.44 -7.30
C THR A 195 9.22 13.41 -7.71
N LEU A 196 9.96 12.42 -7.25
CA LEU A 196 11.37 12.25 -7.56
C LEU A 196 11.60 11.88 -9.03
N CYS A 197 10.71 11.07 -9.61
CA CYS A 197 10.72 10.76 -11.04
C CYS A 197 10.47 11.99 -11.92
N ALA A 198 9.55 12.87 -11.52
CA ALA A 198 9.31 14.14 -12.20
C ALA A 198 10.56 15.04 -12.14
N LEU A 199 11.21 15.14 -10.97
CA LEU A 199 12.46 15.90 -10.81
C LEU A 199 13.61 15.30 -11.63
N ALA A 200 13.74 13.98 -11.66
CA ALA A 200 14.73 13.29 -12.48
C ALA A 200 14.51 13.59 -13.97
N SER A 201 13.26 13.59 -14.44
CA SER A 201 12.93 13.93 -15.82
C SER A 201 13.37 15.36 -16.19
N VAL A 202 13.13 16.34 -15.31
CA VAL A 202 13.60 17.72 -15.50
C VAL A 202 15.13 17.78 -15.52
N ALA A 203 15.80 17.08 -14.59
CA ALA A 203 17.26 17.03 -14.52
C ALA A 203 17.88 16.39 -15.78
N TRP A 204 17.28 15.33 -16.31
CA TRP A 204 17.69 14.72 -17.58
C TRP A 204 17.54 15.68 -18.77
N ILE A 205 16.46 16.47 -18.82
CA ILE A 205 16.26 17.50 -19.84
C ILE A 205 17.35 18.58 -19.73
N LEU A 206 17.66 19.07 -18.53
CA LEU A 206 18.72 20.05 -18.29
C LEU A 206 20.10 19.51 -18.67
N LEU A 207 20.40 18.26 -18.29
CA LEU A 207 21.64 17.58 -18.66
C LEU A 207 21.78 17.48 -20.19
N SER A 208 20.70 17.12 -20.89
CA SER A 208 20.69 17.05 -22.36
C SER A 208 21.05 18.39 -23.01
N LYS A 209 20.59 19.51 -22.41
CA LYS A 209 20.88 20.87 -22.89
C LYS A 209 22.34 21.26 -22.59
N ILE A 210 22.82 20.99 -21.38
CA ILE A 210 24.22 21.28 -20.98
C ILE A 210 25.21 20.52 -21.85
N MET A 211 24.94 19.24 -22.16
CA MET A 211 25.77 18.45 -23.07
C MET A 211 25.67 18.94 -24.52
N ARG A 212 24.51 19.45 -24.96
CA ARG A 212 24.32 19.98 -26.32
C ARG A 212 24.97 21.35 -26.55
N PHE A 213 24.94 22.27 -25.58
CA PHE A 213 25.54 23.61 -25.72
C PHE A 213 27.06 23.64 -25.52
N SER A 214 27.66 22.53 -25.13
CA SER A 214 29.10 22.37 -25.01
C SER A 214 29.55 21.27 -25.95
N PRO A 215 29.78 21.58 -27.24
CA PRO A 215 30.17 20.57 -28.20
C PRO A 215 31.40 19.85 -27.67
N ILE A 216 31.39 18.52 -27.83
CA ILE A 216 32.48 17.58 -27.55
C ILE A 216 33.83 18.07 -28.15
N ALA A 217 33.80 18.99 -29.12
CA ALA A 217 34.94 19.74 -29.64
C ALA A 217 35.80 20.46 -28.58
N ALA A 218 35.28 20.79 -27.40
CA ALA A 218 36.06 21.41 -26.31
C ALA A 218 36.80 20.41 -25.40
N MET A 219 36.65 19.10 -25.64
CA MET A 219 37.32 18.02 -24.88
C MET A 219 38.42 17.31 -25.69
N ILE A 220 38.54 17.59 -27.00
CA ILE A 220 39.52 16.97 -27.92
C ILE A 220 40.49 18.02 -28.51
N ALA A 221 40.44 19.27 -28.03
CA ALA A 221 41.33 20.37 -28.44
C ALA A 221 42.23 20.81 -27.28
#